data_AF-A0A8H3NUY2-F1
#
_entry.id   AF-A0A8H3NUY2-F1
#
_cell.length_a   1.000
_cell.length_b   1.000
_cell.length_c   1.000
_cell.angle_alpha   90.00
_cell.angle_beta   90.00
_cell.angle_gamma   90.00
#
_symmetry.space_group_name_H-M   'P 1'
#
loop_
_entity.id
_entity.type
_entity.pdbx_description
1 polymer ?
#
loop_
_entity_poly.entity_id
_entity_poly.type
_entity_poly.pdbx_seq_one_letter_code
_entity_poly.pdbx_strand_id
1 'polypeptide(L)'
;MASVFRTVQSPIPTSFSSVPFIHHIFQGLLIVTMASRLAKSAIGATRLRPTLPVRSVAANLTASRSASNVPAEDPKKKAQSIIDSLPGNSLVSKTAILSAAAGVSVAAISNELYVMNEETVAAFCLLSVFTAVAKYGGPVYSEWAQGQVQKHKDILNAARADHTNAVKARMDNVKELSSVVDVTKQLFAVSRETAQLEAQAYELEQRTALAAEAKSVLDSWVRYESQVKQRQQRELAESVIGKIQKELENPKVLQQILQQSIADVERIMSAKAQ
;
A
#
# COMPACT_ATOMS: atom_id res chain seq x y z
N MET A 1 30.27 28.88 41.75
CA MET A 1 28.88 29.35 41.95
C MET A 1 28.13 29.11 40.64
N ALA A 2 27.61 27.90 40.41
CA ALA A 2 26.22 27.49 40.71
C ALA A 2 25.21 28.41 39.98
N SER A 3 24.76 28.07 38.77
CA SER A 3 23.67 27.14 38.41
C SER A 3 22.27 27.67 38.75
N VAL A 4 21.51 28.06 37.71
CA VAL A 4 20.04 27.95 37.66
C VAL A 4 19.63 27.56 36.24
N PHE A 5 19.95 26.32 35.85
CA PHE A 5 19.20 25.58 34.83
C PHE A 5 18.00 24.97 35.55
N ARG A 6 16.77 25.33 35.14
CA ARG A 6 15.54 24.79 35.70
C ARG A 6 15.34 23.36 35.20
N THR A 7 15.77 22.39 36.01
CA THR A 7 15.40 20.98 35.90
C THR A 7 13.96 20.78 36.34
N VAL A 8 13.17 20.09 35.51
CA VAL A 8 11.82 19.62 35.82
C VAL A 8 11.96 18.42 36.76
N GLN A 9 11.42 18.60 37.97
CA GLN A 9 11.47 17.70 39.11
C GLN A 9 10.28 16.72 39.06
N SER A 10 10.56 15.42 39.18
CA SER A 10 9.58 14.37 39.50
C SER A 10 9.09 14.47 40.95
N PRO A 11 7.88 13.99 41.26
CA PRO A 11 7.83 12.82 42.15
C PRO A 11 6.67 11.84 41.86
N ILE A 12 6.92 10.56 42.13
CA ILE A 12 5.98 9.43 42.28
C ILE A 12 6.24 8.88 43.71
N PRO A 13 5.36 8.11 44.41
CA PRO A 13 3.98 7.63 44.13
C PRO A 13 2.96 7.91 45.25
N THR A 14 1.67 7.68 45.02
CA THR A 14 0.85 6.73 45.81
C THR A 14 -0.59 6.62 45.31
N SER A 15 -1.04 5.36 45.23
CA SER A 15 -2.43 4.87 45.23
C SER A 15 -3.18 4.72 43.91
N PHE A 16 -3.94 3.62 43.91
CA PHE A 16 -4.93 3.14 42.94
C PHE A 16 -4.44 2.32 41.75
N SER A 17 -4.08 1.09 42.14
CA SER A 17 -4.28 -0.15 41.41
C SER A 17 -5.63 -0.22 40.66
N SER A 18 -5.58 -0.42 39.34
CA SER A 18 -6.50 -1.31 38.63
C SER A 18 -5.91 -1.64 37.26
N VAL A 19 -6.18 -2.86 36.78
CA VAL A 19 -5.79 -3.47 35.49
C VAL A 19 -4.49 -4.30 35.50
N PRO A 20 -4.57 -5.63 35.73
CA PRO A 20 -3.59 -6.58 35.25
C PRO A 20 -4.03 -7.20 33.91
N PHE A 21 -3.28 -6.89 32.86
CA PHE A 21 -3.04 -7.79 31.74
C PHE A 21 -2.07 -8.88 32.22
N ILE A 22 -2.19 -10.10 31.68
CA ILE A 22 -1.34 -11.30 31.91
C ILE A 22 -1.81 -12.21 33.07
N HIS A 23 -2.73 -13.14 32.78
CA HIS A 23 -2.82 -14.44 33.46
C HIS A 23 -3.48 -15.49 32.56
N HIS A 24 -2.76 -16.01 31.57
CA HIS A 24 -3.21 -17.18 30.79
C HIS A 24 -2.05 -18.14 30.49
N ILE A 25 -1.41 -18.58 31.57
CA ILE A 25 -0.54 -19.74 31.58
C ILE A 25 -0.80 -20.46 32.92
N PHE A 26 -1.14 -21.75 32.83
CA PHE A 26 -1.43 -22.70 33.92
C PHE A 26 -2.76 -22.55 34.68
N GLN A 27 -3.64 -23.55 34.49
CA GLN A 27 -4.40 -24.31 35.52
C GLN A 27 -5.78 -24.73 35.00
N GLY A 28 -5.93 -26.00 34.65
CA GLY A 28 -7.18 -26.56 34.12
C GLY A 28 -7.13 -28.07 33.92
N LEU A 29 -6.65 -28.80 34.93
CA LEU A 29 -6.70 -30.26 35.01
C LEU A 29 -7.70 -30.62 36.12
N LEU A 30 -8.92 -31.05 35.75
CA LEU A 30 -9.64 -32.20 36.32
C LEU A 30 -11.14 -32.16 35.98
N ILE A 31 -11.64 -33.33 35.53
CA ILE A 31 -13.03 -33.80 35.61
C ILE A 31 -13.98 -33.24 34.54
N VAL A 32 -14.18 -33.99 33.45
CA VAL A 32 -15.45 -34.68 33.13
C VAL A 32 -15.13 -35.86 32.20
N THR A 33 -15.09 -37.06 32.76
CA THR A 33 -15.13 -38.34 32.06
C THR A 33 -16.60 -38.69 31.77
N MET A 34 -17.00 -38.68 30.51
CA MET A 34 -18.30 -39.21 30.04
C MET A 34 -18.12 -40.67 29.64
N ALA A 35 -18.29 -41.56 30.62
CA ALA A 35 -18.47 -43.00 30.43
C ALA A 35 -19.97 -43.32 30.51
N SER A 36 -20.65 -43.39 29.36
CA SER A 36 -22.01 -43.92 29.30
C SER A 36 -21.98 -45.43 29.11
N ARG A 37 -22.47 -46.10 30.15
CA ARG A 37 -22.60 -47.53 30.38
C ARG A 37 -23.49 -48.19 29.32
N LEU A 38 -22.98 -49.22 28.66
CA LEU A 38 -23.81 -50.17 27.90
C LEU A 38 -23.70 -51.53 28.61
N ALA A 39 -24.67 -51.82 29.46
CA ALA A 39 -24.76 -53.06 30.22
C ALA A 39 -25.76 -54.01 29.57
N LYS A 40 -25.22 -55.17 29.14
CA LYS A 40 -25.73 -56.54 29.35
C LYS A 40 -27.23 -56.81 29.19
N SER A 41 -27.59 -57.54 28.13
CA SER A 41 -28.62 -58.60 28.08
C SER A 41 -28.61 -59.21 26.67
N ALA A 42 -28.66 -60.51 26.37
CA ALA A 42 -28.46 -61.74 27.10
C ALA A 42 -28.01 -62.78 26.05
N ILE A 43 -27.13 -63.69 26.44
CA ILE A 43 -26.86 -64.93 25.71
C ILE A 43 -28.06 -65.85 25.95
N GLY A 44 -28.74 -66.23 24.88
CA GLY A 44 -29.86 -67.18 24.91
C GLY A 44 -29.78 -68.12 23.73
N ALA A 45 -28.99 -69.18 23.90
CA ALA A 45 -28.99 -70.32 23.00
C ALA A 45 -30.32 -71.08 23.16
N THR A 46 -31.19 -71.01 22.16
CA THR A 46 -32.25 -72.01 21.96
C THR A 46 -32.21 -72.49 20.52
N ARG A 47 -31.71 -73.73 20.37
CA ARG A 47 -31.92 -74.57 19.20
C ARG A 47 -33.44 -74.76 19.04
N LEU A 48 -34.05 -74.10 18.07
CA LEU A 48 -35.37 -74.47 17.59
C LEU A 48 -35.27 -74.65 16.07
N ARG A 49 -35.11 -75.92 15.71
CA ARG A 49 -35.26 -76.48 14.37
C ARG A 49 -36.68 -76.19 13.89
N PRO A 50 -36.90 -75.35 12.85
CA PRO A 50 -38.20 -75.30 12.20
C PRO A 50 -38.26 -76.47 11.22
N THR A 51 -39.01 -77.51 11.58
CA THR A 51 -39.46 -78.52 10.62
C THR A 51 -40.51 -77.86 9.72
N LEU A 52 -40.11 -77.47 8.51
CA LEU A 52 -41.03 -76.96 7.50
C LEU A 52 -41.90 -78.12 6.99
N PRO A 53 -43.24 -77.98 6.91
CA PRO A 53 -44.07 -78.91 6.17
C PRO A 53 -43.76 -78.78 4.67
N VAL A 54 -43.42 -79.89 4.03
CA VAL A 54 -43.34 -80.01 2.57
C VAL A 54 -44.74 -79.76 2.01
N ARG A 55 -44.98 -78.53 1.55
CA ARG A 55 -46.11 -78.21 0.68
C ARG A 55 -45.59 -78.20 -0.75
N SER A 56 -46.07 -79.12 -1.57
CA SER A 56 -45.85 -79.16 -3.00
C SER A 56 -46.36 -77.86 -3.63
N VAL A 57 -45.45 -76.94 -3.96
CA VAL A 57 -45.76 -75.76 -4.77
C VAL A 57 -45.62 -76.18 -6.23
N ALA A 58 -46.74 -76.33 -6.91
CA ALA A 58 -46.75 -76.36 -8.37
C ALA A 58 -46.09 -75.06 -8.87
N ALA A 59 -44.99 -75.19 -9.61
CA ALA A 59 -44.23 -74.07 -10.14
C ALA A 59 -45.04 -73.36 -11.24
N ASN A 60 -45.83 -72.36 -10.85
CA ASN A 60 -46.24 -71.32 -11.80
C ASN A 60 -45.02 -70.44 -12.07
N LEU A 61 -44.37 -70.64 -13.22
CA LEU A 61 -43.37 -69.75 -13.79
C LEU A 61 -44.05 -68.44 -14.24
N THR A 62 -44.51 -67.64 -13.28
CA THR A 62 -44.88 -66.25 -13.52
C THR A 62 -43.63 -65.39 -13.41
N ALA A 63 -43.20 -64.82 -14.54
CA ALA A 63 -42.14 -63.83 -14.60
C ALA A 63 -42.39 -62.70 -13.59
N SER A 64 -41.57 -62.65 -12.54
CA SER A 64 -41.54 -61.53 -11.60
C SER A 64 -40.94 -60.32 -12.31
N ARG A 65 -41.81 -59.45 -12.81
CA ARG A 65 -41.44 -58.10 -13.26
C ARG A 65 -41.12 -57.25 -12.03
N SER A 66 -39.83 -56.97 -11.83
CA SER A 66 -39.36 -56.01 -10.83
C SER A 66 -39.86 -54.61 -11.19
N ALA A 67 -40.87 -54.12 -10.48
CA ALA A 67 -41.30 -52.73 -10.55
C ALA A 67 -40.42 -51.89 -9.60
N SER A 68 -39.42 -51.19 -10.14
CA SER A 68 -38.68 -50.20 -9.36
C SER A 68 -39.44 -48.87 -9.36
N ASN A 69 -39.76 -48.36 -8.18
CA ASN A 69 -40.33 -47.03 -8.01
C ASN A 69 -39.19 -45.99 -7.91
N VAL A 70 -38.48 -45.80 -9.02
CA VAL A 70 -37.47 -44.74 -9.22
C VAL A 70 -37.88 -43.96 -10.49
N PRO A 71 -37.71 -42.62 -10.57
CA PRO A 71 -38.11 -41.85 -11.75
C PRO A 71 -37.55 -42.48 -13.03
N ALA A 72 -38.42 -43.02 -13.86
CA ALA A 72 -38.04 -43.65 -15.12
C ALA A 72 -37.58 -42.56 -16.08
N GLU A 73 -36.26 -42.41 -16.21
CA GLU A 73 -35.70 -41.66 -17.33
C GLU A 73 -36.14 -42.30 -18.65
N ASP A 74 -36.37 -41.47 -19.67
CA ASP A 74 -36.83 -41.92 -20.98
C ASP A 74 -35.86 -43.01 -21.51
N PRO A 75 -36.35 -44.25 -21.74
CA PRO A 75 -35.51 -45.38 -22.13
C PRO A 75 -34.70 -45.10 -23.40
N LYS A 76 -35.21 -44.23 -24.28
CA LYS A 76 -34.49 -43.78 -25.48
C LYS A 76 -33.20 -43.03 -25.14
N LYS A 77 -33.23 -42.17 -24.12
CA LYS A 77 -32.08 -41.34 -23.71
C LYS A 77 -31.00 -42.18 -23.02
N LYS A 78 -31.39 -43.16 -22.20
CA LYS A 78 -30.41 -44.08 -21.59
C LYS A 78 -29.78 -45.01 -22.62
N ALA A 79 -30.57 -45.57 -23.54
CA ALA A 79 -30.04 -46.39 -24.62
C ALA A 79 -29.03 -45.62 -25.49
N GLN A 80 -29.34 -44.36 -25.81
CA GLN A 80 -28.41 -43.46 -26.51
C GLN A 80 -27.12 -43.25 -25.70
N SER A 81 -27.21 -42.95 -24.40
CA SER A 81 -26.00 -42.78 -23.56
C SER A 81 -25.11 -44.02 -23.49
N ILE A 82 -25.70 -45.22 -23.53
CA ILE A 82 -24.95 -46.49 -23.56
C ILE A 82 -24.25 -46.65 -24.91
N ILE A 83 -24.96 -46.40 -26.02
CA ILE A 83 -24.39 -46.43 -27.37
C ILE A 83 -23.26 -45.41 -27.49
N ASP A 84 -23.43 -44.21 -26.93
CA ASP A 84 -22.46 -43.13 -26.97
C ASP A 84 -21.21 -43.43 -26.14
N SER A 85 -21.35 -44.13 -25.01
CA SER A 85 -20.23 -44.54 -24.14
C SER A 85 -19.31 -45.62 -24.74
N LEU A 86 -19.73 -46.31 -25.80
CA LEU A 86 -18.92 -47.33 -26.45
C LEU A 86 -17.80 -46.73 -27.31
N PRO A 87 -16.59 -47.31 -27.30
CA PRO A 87 -15.48 -46.83 -28.12
C PRO A 87 -15.81 -46.97 -29.61
N GLY A 88 -15.68 -45.89 -30.37
CA GLY A 88 -15.91 -45.86 -31.82
C GLY A 88 -16.61 -44.58 -32.28
N ASN A 89 -16.15 -43.98 -33.39
CA ASN A 89 -16.66 -42.70 -33.91
C ASN A 89 -17.83 -42.87 -34.91
N SER A 90 -18.28 -44.10 -35.19
CA SER A 90 -19.34 -44.39 -36.16
C SER A 90 -20.45 -45.25 -35.53
N LEU A 91 -21.72 -44.91 -35.84
CA LEU A 91 -22.90 -45.66 -35.40
C LEU A 91 -22.87 -47.12 -35.85
N VAL A 92 -22.30 -47.40 -37.02
CA VAL A 92 -22.12 -48.77 -37.53
C VAL A 92 -21.13 -49.54 -36.65
N SER A 93 -20.05 -48.89 -36.21
CA SER A 93 -19.07 -49.52 -35.31
C SER A 93 -19.66 -49.78 -33.93
N LYS A 94 -20.41 -48.82 -33.36
CA LYS A 94 -21.07 -48.98 -32.04
C LYS A 94 -22.11 -50.10 -32.05
N THR A 95 -22.93 -50.17 -33.10
CA THR A 95 -23.94 -51.24 -33.27
C THR A 95 -23.31 -52.58 -33.60
N ALA A 96 -22.23 -52.61 -34.39
CA ALA A 96 -21.47 -53.82 -34.68
C ALA A 96 -20.81 -54.38 -33.41
N ILE A 97 -20.20 -53.54 -32.56
CA ILE A 97 -19.57 -53.99 -31.30
C ILE A 97 -20.63 -54.59 -30.37
N LEU A 98 -21.77 -53.91 -30.18
CA LEU A 98 -22.86 -54.44 -29.35
C LEU A 98 -23.43 -55.75 -29.91
N SER A 99 -23.69 -55.80 -31.22
CA SER A 99 -24.27 -56.98 -31.87
C SER A 99 -23.28 -58.15 -31.90
N ALA A 100 -22.00 -57.88 -32.12
CA ALA A 100 -20.95 -58.89 -32.08
C ALA A 100 -20.73 -59.40 -30.66
N ALA A 101 -20.68 -58.52 -29.64
CA ALA A 101 -20.54 -58.93 -28.24
C ALA A 101 -21.74 -59.78 -27.79
N ALA A 102 -22.96 -59.36 -28.14
CA ALA A 102 -24.17 -60.13 -27.87
C ALA A 102 -24.14 -61.49 -28.60
N GLY A 103 -23.80 -61.50 -29.89
CA GLY A 103 -23.71 -62.72 -30.68
C GLY A 103 -22.67 -63.71 -30.14
N VAL A 104 -21.48 -63.22 -29.77
CA VAL A 104 -20.42 -64.04 -29.16
C VAL A 104 -20.86 -64.55 -27.79
N SER A 105 -21.53 -63.74 -26.97
CA SER A 105 -22.01 -64.18 -25.64
C SER A 105 -23.05 -65.31 -25.75
N VAL A 106 -24.00 -65.19 -26.68
CA VAL A 106 -25.01 -66.23 -26.91
C VAL A 106 -24.38 -67.48 -27.50
N ALA A 107 -23.45 -67.35 -28.45
CA ALA A 107 -22.74 -68.49 -29.01
C ALA A 107 -21.86 -69.19 -27.96
N ALA A 108 -21.22 -68.45 -27.06
CA ALA A 108 -20.40 -69.02 -25.99
C ALA A 108 -21.23 -69.79 -24.95
N ILE A 109 -22.42 -69.28 -24.61
CA ILE A 109 -23.37 -69.97 -23.73
C ILE A 109 -23.99 -71.19 -24.42
N SER A 110 -24.43 -71.02 -25.67
CA SER A 110 -25.13 -72.06 -26.43
C SER A 110 -24.23 -73.25 -26.79
N ASN A 111 -22.94 -73.03 -26.99
CA ASN A 111 -21.97 -74.09 -27.30
C ASN A 111 -21.23 -74.62 -26.04
N GLU A 112 -21.67 -74.25 -24.84
CA GLU A 112 -21.04 -74.63 -23.56
C GLU A 112 -19.55 -74.25 -23.46
N LEU A 113 -19.11 -73.29 -24.30
CA LEU A 113 -17.73 -72.78 -24.31
C LEU A 113 -17.43 -72.02 -23.00
N TYR A 114 -18.47 -71.56 -22.31
CA TYR A 114 -18.39 -71.02 -20.96
C TYR A 114 -19.10 -71.94 -19.96
N VAL A 115 -18.32 -72.75 -19.23
CA VAL A 115 -18.84 -73.65 -18.18
C VAL A 115 -19.05 -72.87 -16.89
N MET A 116 -20.30 -72.77 -16.47
CA MET A 116 -20.69 -72.15 -15.20
C MET A 116 -20.29 -73.06 -14.03
N ASN A 117 -19.04 -72.92 -13.57
CA ASN A 117 -18.55 -73.60 -12.38
C ASN A 117 -18.56 -72.66 -11.14
N GLU A 118 -18.15 -73.17 -9.99
CA GLU A 118 -18.02 -72.43 -8.71
C GLU A 118 -17.20 -71.13 -8.84
N GLU A 119 -16.18 -71.10 -9.70
CA GLU A 119 -15.34 -69.93 -9.93
C GLU A 119 -16.09 -68.74 -10.55
N THR A 120 -17.23 -68.97 -11.21
CA THR A 120 -18.04 -67.88 -11.79
C THR A 120 -18.72 -67.02 -10.72
N VAL A 121 -19.05 -67.61 -9.57
CA VAL A 121 -19.58 -66.89 -8.40
C VAL A 121 -18.47 -66.03 -7.77
N ALA A 122 -17.25 -66.56 -7.70
CA ALA A 122 -16.08 -65.80 -7.25
C ALA A 122 -15.75 -64.65 -8.21
N ALA A 123 -15.79 -64.89 -9.52
CA ALA A 123 -15.57 -63.87 -10.54
C ALA A 123 -16.62 -62.76 -10.49
N PHE A 124 -17.90 -63.12 -10.31
CA PHE A 124 -18.98 -62.12 -10.15
C PHE A 124 -18.79 -61.26 -8.90
N CYS A 125 -18.43 -61.88 -7.76
CA CYS A 125 -18.14 -61.15 -6.52
C CYS A 125 -16.97 -60.18 -6.72
N LEU A 126 -15.86 -60.63 -7.30
CA LEU A 126 -14.68 -59.81 -7.59
C LEU A 126 -15.02 -58.65 -8.54
N LEU A 127 -15.76 -58.90 -9.62
CA LEU A 127 -16.19 -57.87 -10.55
C LEU A 127 -17.12 -56.84 -9.88
N SER A 128 -18.00 -57.29 -8.99
CA SER A 128 -18.89 -56.39 -8.23
C SER A 128 -18.10 -55.45 -7.31
N VAL A 129 -17.06 -55.96 -6.64
CA VAL A 129 -16.17 -55.17 -5.78
C VAL A 129 -15.35 -54.19 -6.61
N PHE A 130 -14.74 -54.62 -7.72
CA PHE A 130 -14.00 -53.70 -8.59
C PHE A 130 -14.89 -52.62 -9.21
N THR A 131 -16.14 -52.97 -9.57
CA THR A 131 -17.11 -51.98 -10.09
C THR A 131 -17.49 -50.97 -9.00
N ALA A 132 -17.70 -51.42 -7.77
CA ALA A 132 -17.97 -50.54 -6.63
C ALA A 132 -16.77 -49.62 -6.33
N VAL A 133 -15.55 -50.17 -6.30
CA VAL A 133 -14.32 -49.38 -6.09
C VAL A 133 -14.09 -48.39 -7.22
N ALA A 134 -14.32 -48.76 -8.47
CA ALA A 134 -14.19 -47.84 -9.60
C ALA A 134 -15.20 -46.68 -9.49
N LYS A 135 -16.45 -46.98 -9.10
CA LYS A 135 -17.51 -45.97 -8.99
C LYS A 135 -17.30 -45.01 -7.82
N TYR A 136 -16.89 -45.50 -6.66
CA TYR A 136 -16.74 -44.68 -5.45
C TYR A 136 -15.30 -44.16 -5.25
N GLY A 137 -14.29 -44.96 -5.60
CA GLY A 137 -12.88 -44.60 -5.49
C GLY A 137 -12.38 -43.74 -6.65
N GLY A 138 -12.95 -43.87 -7.86
CA GLY A 138 -12.62 -43.06 -9.02
C GLY A 138 -12.71 -41.54 -8.77
N PRO A 139 -13.85 -41.00 -8.31
CA PRO A 139 -13.98 -39.56 -8.05
C PRO A 139 -13.07 -39.10 -6.91
N VAL A 140 -12.98 -39.85 -5.81
CA VAL A 140 -12.13 -39.51 -4.65
C VAL A 140 -10.65 -39.46 -5.03
N TYR A 141 -10.18 -40.43 -5.82
CA TYR A 141 -8.80 -40.43 -6.32
C TYR A 141 -8.55 -39.29 -7.31
N SER A 142 -9.51 -38.98 -8.18
CA SER A 142 -9.40 -37.87 -9.13
C SER A 142 -9.29 -36.53 -8.41
N GLU A 143 -10.13 -36.27 -7.41
CA GLU A 143 -10.08 -35.05 -6.60
C GLU A 143 -8.75 -34.91 -5.84
N TRP A 144 -8.27 -36.01 -5.24
CA TRP A 144 -6.97 -36.04 -4.57
C TRP A 144 -5.82 -35.76 -5.55
N ALA A 145 -5.83 -36.40 -6.72
CA ALA A 145 -4.81 -36.20 -7.75
C ALA A 145 -4.83 -34.77 -8.29
N GLN A 146 -6.01 -34.20 -8.55
CA GLN A 146 -6.17 -32.81 -8.97
C GLN A 146 -5.67 -31.83 -7.90
N GLY A 147 -5.97 -32.07 -6.63
CA GLY A 147 -5.48 -31.25 -5.52
C GLY A 147 -3.94 -31.22 -5.44
N GLN A 148 -3.30 -32.37 -5.65
CA GLN A 148 -1.84 -32.44 -5.64
C GLN A 148 -1.21 -31.74 -6.86
N VAL A 149 -1.79 -31.93 -8.05
CA VAL A 149 -1.38 -31.22 -9.27
C VAL A 149 -1.53 -29.70 -9.07
N GLN A 150 -2.63 -29.25 -8.49
CA GLN A 150 -2.88 -27.83 -8.26
C GLN A 150 -1.88 -27.25 -7.27
N LYS A 151 -1.60 -27.94 -6.15
CA LYS A 151 -0.57 -27.53 -5.19
C LYS A 151 0.80 -27.34 -5.85
N HIS A 152 1.21 -28.27 -6.71
CA HIS A 152 2.48 -28.14 -7.42
C HIS A 152 2.49 -26.96 -8.40
N LYS A 153 1.39 -26.72 -9.12
CA LYS A 153 1.24 -25.55 -9.99
C LYS A 153 1.29 -24.24 -9.21
N ASP A 154 0.59 -24.17 -8.09
CA ASP A 154 0.51 -22.97 -7.25
C ASP A 154 1.88 -22.62 -6.66
N ILE A 155 2.60 -23.62 -6.14
CA ILE A 155 3.97 -23.41 -5.63
C ILE A 155 4.89 -22.93 -6.75
N LEU A 156 4.82 -23.52 -7.95
CA LEU A 156 5.67 -23.14 -9.07
C LEU A 156 5.36 -21.70 -9.56
N ASN A 157 4.08 -21.35 -9.64
CA ASN A 157 3.64 -20.02 -10.04
C ASN A 157 4.00 -18.96 -8.99
N ALA A 158 3.80 -19.27 -7.70
CA ALA A 158 4.20 -18.41 -6.60
C ALA A 158 5.72 -18.20 -6.57
N ALA A 159 6.51 -19.28 -6.68
CA ALA A 159 7.97 -19.18 -6.72
C ALA A 159 8.48 -18.34 -7.91
N ARG A 160 7.83 -18.45 -9.09
CA ARG A 160 8.17 -17.63 -10.26
C ARG A 160 7.83 -16.16 -10.04
N ALA A 161 6.68 -15.86 -9.42
CA ALA A 161 6.28 -14.51 -9.07
C ALA A 161 7.24 -13.91 -8.02
N ASP A 162 7.52 -14.65 -6.95
CA ASP A 162 8.43 -14.24 -5.88
C ASP A 162 9.84 -14.00 -6.39
N HIS A 163 10.38 -14.89 -7.23
CA HIS A 163 11.71 -14.69 -7.81
C HIS A 163 11.75 -13.44 -8.72
N THR A 164 10.69 -13.21 -9.50
CA THR A 164 10.58 -12.02 -10.35
C THR A 164 10.48 -10.74 -9.52
N ASN A 165 9.72 -10.77 -8.43
CA ASN A 165 9.58 -9.64 -7.50
C ASN A 165 10.88 -9.36 -6.75
N ALA A 166 11.59 -10.40 -6.30
CA ALA A 166 12.89 -10.27 -5.65
C ALA A 166 13.96 -9.69 -6.60
N VAL A 167 13.96 -10.12 -7.87
CA VAL A 167 14.85 -9.54 -8.88
C VAL A 167 14.50 -8.08 -9.17
N LYS A 168 13.21 -7.74 -9.29
CA LYS A 168 12.77 -6.34 -9.46
C LYS A 168 13.20 -5.47 -8.27
N ALA A 169 12.97 -5.92 -7.04
CA ALA A 169 13.39 -5.18 -5.85
C ALA A 169 14.92 -4.95 -5.82
N ARG A 170 15.70 -5.94 -6.26
CA ARG A 170 17.15 -5.78 -6.43
C ARG A 170 17.51 -4.77 -7.51
N MET A 171 16.81 -4.77 -8.65
CA MET A 171 17.02 -3.77 -9.70
C MET A 171 16.70 -2.36 -9.23
N ASP A 172 15.62 -2.17 -8.47
CA ASP A 172 15.25 -0.86 -7.92
C ASP A 172 16.31 -0.33 -6.94
N ASN A 173 16.82 -1.19 -6.05
CA ASN A 173 17.93 -0.84 -5.16
C ASN A 173 19.22 -0.48 -5.94
N VAL A 174 19.57 -1.25 -6.97
CA VAL A 174 20.75 -0.94 -7.81
C VAL A 174 20.54 0.34 -8.62
N LYS A 175 19.31 0.63 -9.03
CA LYS A 175 18.97 1.86 -9.75
C LYS A 175 19.13 3.10 -8.87
N GLU A 176 18.74 3.03 -7.60
CA GLU A 176 18.99 4.12 -6.65
C GLU A 176 20.49 4.43 -6.51
N LEU A 177 21.31 3.37 -6.40
CA LEU A 177 22.77 3.50 -6.31
C LEU A 177 23.40 4.13 -7.57
N SER A 178 22.78 4.01 -8.74
CA SER A 178 23.27 4.66 -9.97
C SER A 178 23.24 6.18 -9.91
N SER A 179 22.28 6.76 -9.17
CA SER A 179 22.15 8.22 -9.02
C SER A 179 23.14 8.84 -8.03
N VAL A 180 23.71 8.04 -7.12
CA VAL A 180 24.62 8.52 -6.06
C VAL A 180 25.89 9.15 -6.65
N VAL A 181 26.36 8.67 -7.81
CA VAL A 181 27.52 9.24 -8.50
C VAL A 181 27.25 10.67 -8.94
N ASP A 182 26.06 10.95 -9.48
CA ASP A 182 25.70 12.29 -9.94
C ASP A 182 25.42 13.23 -8.76
N VAL A 183 24.75 12.75 -7.70
CA VAL A 183 24.58 13.50 -6.44
C VAL A 183 25.93 13.87 -5.84
N THR A 184 26.92 12.97 -5.87
CA THR A 184 28.26 13.25 -5.35
C THR A 184 28.98 14.32 -6.20
N LYS A 185 28.87 14.27 -7.53
CA LYS A 185 29.40 15.33 -8.40
C LYS A 185 28.73 16.67 -8.12
N GLN A 186 27.41 16.68 -7.93
CA GLN A 186 26.66 17.88 -7.57
C GLN A 186 27.12 18.44 -6.22
N LEU A 187 27.38 17.60 -5.22
CA LEU A 187 27.90 18.06 -3.92
C LEU A 187 29.25 18.77 -4.06
N PHE A 188 30.15 18.25 -4.90
CA PHE A 188 31.43 18.92 -5.20
C PHE A 188 31.30 20.16 -6.09
N ALA A 189 30.28 20.21 -6.96
CA ALA A 189 29.98 21.40 -7.75
C ALA A 189 29.47 22.52 -6.83
N VAL A 190 28.47 22.23 -5.99
CA VAL A 190 27.94 23.17 -4.98
C VAL A 190 29.05 23.67 -4.07
N SER A 191 29.92 22.80 -3.56
CA SER A 191 31.05 23.24 -2.72
C SER A 191 32.01 24.20 -3.46
N ARG A 192 32.26 23.99 -4.76
CA ARG A 192 33.09 24.89 -5.57
C ARG A 192 32.39 26.21 -5.87
N GLU A 193 31.10 26.17 -6.22
CA GLU A 193 30.28 27.34 -6.48
C GLU A 193 30.15 28.20 -5.22
N THR A 194 29.93 27.60 -4.05
CA THR A 194 29.90 28.32 -2.76
C THR A 194 31.21 29.05 -2.51
N ALA A 195 32.36 28.39 -2.66
CA ALA A 195 33.65 29.05 -2.46
C ALA A 195 33.90 30.21 -3.45
N GLN A 196 33.44 30.09 -4.70
CA GLN A 196 33.53 31.17 -5.69
C GLN A 196 32.62 32.35 -5.34
N LEU A 197 31.37 32.06 -4.94
CA LEU A 197 30.41 33.09 -4.56
C LEU A 197 30.82 33.82 -3.28
N GLU A 198 31.39 33.11 -2.29
CA GLU A 198 31.95 33.73 -1.08
C GLU A 198 33.10 34.66 -1.44
N ALA A 199 34.03 34.24 -2.30
CA ALA A 199 35.15 35.09 -2.74
C ALA A 199 34.66 36.35 -3.47
N GLN A 200 33.68 36.22 -4.37
CA GLN A 200 33.08 37.37 -5.07
C GLN A 200 32.34 38.30 -4.09
N ALA A 201 31.58 37.74 -3.14
CA ALA A 201 30.90 38.53 -2.12
C ALA A 201 31.90 39.32 -1.27
N TYR A 202 33.02 38.71 -0.86
CA TYR A 202 34.08 39.40 -0.13
C TYR A 202 34.72 40.54 -0.94
N GLU A 203 34.99 40.34 -2.23
CA GLU A 203 35.55 41.40 -3.08
C GLU A 203 34.57 42.57 -3.24
N LEU A 204 33.28 42.27 -3.48
CA LEU A 204 32.25 43.29 -3.56
C LEU A 204 32.07 44.04 -2.24
N GLU A 205 32.09 43.33 -1.11
CA GLU A 205 31.99 43.93 0.22
C GLU A 205 33.17 44.88 0.47
N GLN A 206 34.40 44.47 0.16
CA GLN A 206 35.59 45.33 0.28
C GLN A 206 35.50 46.58 -0.61
N ARG A 207 35.05 46.43 -1.87
CA ARG A 207 34.86 47.58 -2.78
C ARG A 207 33.80 48.55 -2.28
N THR A 208 32.68 48.04 -1.78
CA THR A 208 31.60 48.88 -1.26
C THR A 208 31.97 49.56 0.06
N ALA A 209 32.70 48.88 0.93
CA ALA A 209 33.25 49.45 2.16
C ALA A 209 34.22 50.61 1.85
N LEU A 210 35.17 50.40 0.93
CA LEU A 210 36.10 51.45 0.50
C LEU A 210 35.35 52.65 -0.13
N ALA A 211 34.36 52.38 -0.98
CA ALA A 211 33.54 53.43 -1.58
C ALA A 211 32.73 54.21 -0.54
N ALA A 212 32.23 53.54 0.49
CA ALA A 212 31.50 54.16 1.60
C ALA A 212 32.41 55.04 2.46
N GLU A 213 33.63 54.58 2.77
CA GLU A 213 34.64 55.37 3.47
C GLU A 213 35.03 56.63 2.68
N ALA A 214 35.33 56.47 1.39
CA ALA A 214 35.66 57.60 0.51
C ALA A 214 34.52 58.62 0.43
N LYS A 215 33.26 58.15 0.34
CA LYS A 215 32.08 59.00 0.40
C LYS A 215 31.96 59.73 1.74
N SER A 216 32.15 59.02 2.86
CA SER A 216 32.08 59.63 4.20
C SER A 216 33.12 60.75 4.36
N VAL A 217 34.33 60.54 3.85
CA VAL A 217 35.37 61.58 3.82
C VAL A 217 34.89 62.77 2.98
N LEU A 218 34.41 62.54 1.76
CA LEU A 218 33.91 63.62 0.90
C LEU A 218 32.74 64.39 1.52
N ASP A 219 31.77 63.69 2.10
CA ASP A 219 30.63 64.30 2.80
C ASP A 219 31.10 65.14 4.00
N SER A 220 32.16 64.71 4.71
CA SER A 220 32.76 65.49 5.80
C SER A 220 33.41 66.78 5.31
N TRP A 221 34.10 66.75 4.15
CA TRP A 221 34.67 67.94 3.52
C TRP A 221 33.59 68.91 3.06
N VAL A 222 32.54 68.43 2.40
CA VAL A 222 31.41 69.24 1.95
C VAL A 222 30.69 69.88 3.14
N ARG A 223 30.48 69.12 4.22
CA ARG A 223 29.89 69.64 5.45
C ARG A 223 30.78 70.68 6.13
N TYR A 224 32.10 70.49 6.12
CA TYR A 224 33.04 71.48 6.63
C TYR A 224 33.00 72.77 5.80
N GLU A 225 33.04 72.66 4.47
CA GLU A 225 32.95 73.81 3.56
C GLU A 225 31.64 74.59 3.74
N SER A 226 30.51 73.90 3.83
CA SER A 226 29.20 74.51 4.09
C SER A 226 29.19 75.28 5.42
N GLN A 227 29.74 74.70 6.49
CA GLN A 227 29.85 75.37 7.79
C GLN A 227 30.75 76.60 7.74
N VAL A 228 31.90 76.52 7.05
CA VAL A 228 32.80 77.67 6.88
C VAL A 228 32.11 78.79 6.11
N LYS A 229 31.42 78.49 5.00
CA LYS A 229 30.65 79.47 4.23
C LYS A 229 29.56 80.14 5.08
N GLN A 230 28.81 79.37 5.87
CA GLN A 230 27.79 79.91 6.77
C GLN A 230 28.39 80.82 7.86
N ARG A 231 29.53 80.44 8.45
CA ARG A 231 30.23 81.28 9.43
C ARG A 231 30.73 82.58 8.80
N GLN A 232 31.36 82.50 7.62
CA GLN A 232 31.81 83.68 6.88
C GLN A 232 30.65 84.61 6.52
N GLN A 233 29.53 84.08 6.04
CA GLN A 233 28.33 84.87 5.75
C GLN A 233 27.78 85.55 7.00
N ARG A 234 27.81 84.86 8.15
CA ARG A 234 27.38 85.43 9.42
C ARG A 234 28.32 86.52 9.92
N GLU A 235 29.63 86.29 9.92
CA GLU A 235 30.64 87.28 10.30
C GLU A 235 30.59 88.52 9.39
N LEU A 236 30.44 88.33 8.07
CA LEU A 236 30.25 89.41 7.12
C LEU A 236 28.96 90.19 7.42
N ALA A 237 27.83 89.51 7.64
CA ALA A 237 26.57 90.16 7.99
C ALA A 237 26.67 90.95 9.31
N GLU A 238 27.25 90.37 10.37
CA GLU A 238 27.47 91.05 11.65
C GLU A 238 28.41 92.26 11.49
N SER A 239 29.46 92.15 10.67
CA SER A 239 30.37 93.27 10.39
C SER A 239 29.69 94.41 9.60
N VAL A 240 28.82 94.09 8.64
CA VAL A 240 28.08 95.06 7.83
C VAL A 240 27.00 95.72 8.68
N ILE A 241 26.23 94.96 9.45
CA ILE A 241 25.24 95.49 10.39
C ILE A 241 25.92 96.41 11.40
N GLY A 242 27.06 96.01 11.98
CA GLY A 242 27.81 96.83 12.91
C GLY A 242 28.37 98.11 12.29
N LYS A 243 28.80 98.08 11.02
CA LYS A 243 29.22 99.29 10.27
C LYS A 243 28.03 100.23 10.04
N ILE A 244 26.89 99.71 9.58
CA ILE A 244 25.67 100.50 9.35
C ILE A 244 25.19 101.14 10.65
N GLN A 245 25.20 100.40 11.76
CA GLN A 245 24.76 100.93 13.05
C GLN A 245 25.68 102.06 13.56
N LYS A 246 27.00 101.95 13.37
CA LYS A 246 27.95 103.04 13.63
C LYS A 246 27.77 104.24 12.70
N GLU A 247 27.45 104.00 11.43
CA GLU A 247 27.15 105.09 10.48
C GLU A 247 25.86 105.83 10.85
N LEU A 248 24.86 105.14 11.38
CA LEU A 248 23.60 105.74 11.87
C LEU A 248 23.77 106.58 13.14
N GLU A 249 24.80 106.34 13.95
CA GLU A 249 25.14 107.19 15.11
C GLU A 249 25.84 108.50 14.72
N ASN A 250 26.35 108.60 13.49
CA ASN A 250 27.03 109.81 13.03
C ASN A 250 26.01 110.94 12.74
N PRO A 251 26.17 112.13 13.34
CA PRO A 251 25.19 113.23 13.19
C PRO A 251 25.09 113.76 11.76
N LYS A 252 26.14 113.60 10.93
CA LYS A 252 26.12 113.97 9.51
C LYS A 252 25.19 113.08 8.68
N VAL A 253 25.17 111.77 8.95
CA VAL A 253 24.31 110.82 8.24
C VAL A 253 22.86 111.00 8.68
N LEU A 254 22.61 111.21 9.98
CA LEU A 254 21.28 111.55 10.49
C LEU A 254 20.72 112.81 9.84
N GLN A 255 21.52 113.87 9.69
CA GLN A 255 21.11 115.08 8.99
C GLN A 255 20.82 114.84 7.50
N GLN A 256 21.65 114.04 6.82
CA GLN A 256 21.42 113.66 5.42
C GLN A 256 20.15 112.81 5.25
N ILE A 257 19.89 111.85 6.13
CA ILE A 257 18.65 111.06 6.15
C ILE A 257 17.45 111.96 6.40
N LEU A 258 17.56 112.93 7.32
CA LEU A 258 16.47 113.85 7.65
C LEU A 258 16.20 114.81 6.48
N GLN A 259 17.23 115.32 5.80
CA GLN A 259 17.08 116.10 4.57
C GLN A 259 16.51 115.28 3.42
N GLN A 260 16.95 114.03 3.24
CA GLN A 260 16.41 113.13 2.23
C GLN A 260 14.95 112.76 2.52
N SER A 261 14.60 112.54 3.79
CA SER A 261 13.22 112.28 4.22
C SER A 261 12.33 113.50 3.99
N ILE A 262 12.83 114.72 4.23
CA ILE A 262 12.11 115.97 3.89
C ILE A 262 11.94 116.08 2.37
N ALA A 263 13.00 115.84 1.58
CA ALA A 263 12.94 115.89 0.12
C ALA A 263 11.97 114.85 -0.48
N ASP A 264 11.92 113.65 0.09
CA ASP A 264 11.00 112.60 -0.35
C ASP A 264 9.55 112.91 0.06
N VAL A 265 9.33 113.50 1.24
CA VAL A 265 8.00 114.02 1.64
C VAL A 265 7.58 115.19 0.74
N GLU A 266 8.48 116.13 0.44
CA GLU A 266 8.23 117.24 -0.49
C GLU A 266 7.93 116.72 -1.91
N ARG A 267 8.62 115.67 -2.38
CA ARG A 267 8.33 115.00 -3.65
C ARG A 267 6.95 114.32 -3.64
N ILE A 268 6.57 113.62 -2.57
CA ILE A 268 5.25 112.99 -2.44
C ILE A 268 4.14 114.05 -2.35
N MET A 269 4.38 115.15 -1.64
CA MET A 269 3.43 116.26 -1.52
C MET A 269 3.26 117.02 -2.85
N SER A 270 4.34 117.27 -3.59
CA SER A 270 4.28 117.89 -4.92
C SER A 270 3.66 116.97 -5.97
N ALA A 271 3.92 115.66 -5.93
CA ALA A 271 3.26 114.68 -6.79
C ALA A 271 1.76 114.49 -6.48
N LYS A 272 1.30 114.86 -5.28
CA LYS A 272 -0.13 114.82 -4.87
C LYS A 272 -0.86 116.15 -5.11
N ALA A 273 -0.14 117.22 -5.45
CA ALA A 273 -0.68 118.55 -5.72
C ALA A 273 -0.85 118.86 -7.23
N GLN A 274 -0.62 117.87 -8.11
CA GLN A 274 -1.03 117.85 -9.51
C GLN A 274 -2.25 116.94 -9.71
#